data_AF-A0A7V3K178-F1
#
_entry.id   AF-A0A7V3K178-F1
#
_cell.length_a   1.000
_cell.length_b   1.000
_cell.length_c   1.000
_cell.angle_alpha   90.00
_cell.angle_beta   90.00
_cell.angle_gamma   90.00
#
_symmetry.space_group_name_H-M   'P 1'
#
loop_
_entity.id
_entity.type
_entity.pdbx_description
1 polymer ?
#
loop_
_entity_poly.entity_id
_entity_poly.type
_entity_poly.pdbx_seq_one_letter_code
_entity_poly.pdbx_strand_id
1 'polypeptide(L)'
;PILVDVEPDTLNLDPRKVEEALARWEDQPQTTDRGPQRTAVSRQRSAVGRRPSAVGGRIKALLPVHLYGHPCDMDALTEIARKHGLAIVEDAAHALPAKYKGRTIGSLPTADNGPQTAVGGLPSAVCFSFYATKNLTTAEGGMLTGPPDLVEEARIWSLHGMSRDAWKRYSAEGSWYYEVVRPGFKCNMTDIQAALGLHQLRKLPQFQARRREIVQRYHEAFSQWEELQVPTERPEVEHAWHLYVLRLNLERFRPSAASGQPSAVRNRFIEELRARNIGTSVHFIPVHLHPYYRDTYGYKPEDFPVAYREYQRIVSLPLYPRMSDQDVQDVVDAVVEVVKQYRR
;
A
#
# COMPACT_ATOMS: atom_id res chain seq x y z
N PRO A 1 2.22 5.48 -15.05
CA PRO A 1 1.16 5.22 -14.05
C PRO A 1 0.09 6.29 -14.21
N ILE A 2 -1.18 5.92 -14.06
CA ILE A 2 -2.26 6.89 -13.91
C ILE A 2 -2.60 6.86 -12.43
N LEU A 3 -2.28 7.96 -11.74
CA LEU A 3 -2.57 8.09 -10.32
C LEU A 3 -4.05 8.45 -10.15
N VAL A 4 -4.62 8.00 -9.03
CA VAL A 4 -6.01 8.21 -8.65
C VAL A 4 -6.03 8.64 -7.19
N ASP A 5 -6.95 9.54 -6.84
CA ASP A 5 -7.07 10.02 -5.47
C ASP A 5 -7.72 8.96 -4.56
N VAL A 6 -7.68 9.21 -3.26
CA VAL A 6 -8.08 8.24 -2.23
C VAL A 6 -9.39 8.61 -1.56
N GLU A 7 -10.01 7.63 -0.91
CA GLU A 7 -11.19 7.85 -0.08
C GLU A 7 -10.81 8.65 1.17
N PRO A 8 -11.65 9.61 1.61
CA PRO A 8 -11.31 10.48 2.73
C PRO A 8 -11.34 9.77 4.09
N ASP A 9 -12.01 8.64 4.24
CA ASP A 9 -12.12 7.89 5.50
C ASP A 9 -10.98 6.87 5.66
N THR A 10 -10.70 6.05 4.65
CA THR A 10 -9.70 4.96 4.73
C THR A 10 -8.34 5.33 4.15
N LEU A 11 -8.29 6.32 3.25
CA LEU A 11 -7.15 6.62 2.36
C LEU A 11 -6.80 5.48 1.38
N ASN A 12 -7.71 4.52 1.20
CA ASN A 12 -7.61 3.54 0.13
C ASN A 12 -8.01 4.16 -1.21
N LEU A 13 -7.71 3.46 -2.31
CA LEU A 13 -8.09 3.86 -3.66
C LEU A 13 -9.61 4.09 -3.77
N ASP A 14 -10.05 5.31 -4.15
CA ASP A 14 -11.48 5.63 -4.30
C ASP A 14 -12.04 5.06 -5.61
N PRO A 15 -12.99 4.10 -5.57
CA PRO A 15 -13.55 3.50 -6.78
C PRO A 15 -14.20 4.53 -7.73
N ARG A 16 -14.80 5.60 -7.21
CA ARG A 16 -15.40 6.66 -8.04
C ARG A 16 -14.33 7.44 -8.79
N LYS A 17 -13.19 7.71 -8.12
CA LYS A 17 -12.05 8.37 -8.75
C LYS A 17 -11.36 7.48 -9.79
N VAL A 18 -11.44 6.16 -9.63
CA VAL A 18 -11.00 5.21 -10.67
C VAL A 18 -11.88 5.34 -11.91
N GLU A 19 -13.21 5.33 -11.77
CA GLU A 19 -14.12 5.52 -12.91
C GLU A 19 -13.90 6.88 -13.60
N GLU A 20 -13.76 7.97 -12.84
CA GLU A 20 -13.46 9.30 -13.38
C GLU A 20 -12.12 9.32 -14.14
N ALA A 21 -11.11 8.57 -13.68
CA ALA A 21 -9.82 8.48 -14.35
C ALA A 21 -9.89 7.65 -15.65
N LEU A 22 -10.67 6.57 -15.65
CA LEU A 22 -10.91 5.74 -16.83
C LEU A 22 -11.69 6.51 -17.91
N ALA A 23 -12.77 7.20 -17.55
CA ALA A 23 -13.54 8.02 -18.48
C ALA A 23 -12.66 9.12 -19.12
N ARG A 24 -11.89 9.85 -18.31
CA ARG A 24 -10.94 10.87 -18.81
C ARG A 24 -9.84 10.30 -19.71
N TRP A 25 -9.53 9.01 -19.58
CA TRP A 25 -8.58 8.33 -20.45
C TRP A 25 -9.20 7.93 -21.78
N GLU A 26 -10.42 7.41 -21.75
CA GLU A 26 -11.18 7.01 -22.94
C GLU A 26 -11.51 8.21 -23.84
N ASP A 27 -11.77 9.38 -23.25
CA ASP A 27 -12.04 10.64 -23.97
C ASP A 27 -10.80 11.29 -24.60
N GLN A 28 -9.59 10.85 -24.26
CA GLN A 28 -8.38 11.42 -24.86
C GLN A 28 -8.24 10.95 -26.32
N PRO A 29 -7.87 11.85 -27.26
CA PRO A 29 -7.59 11.43 -28.63
C PRO A 29 -6.48 10.38 -28.59
N GLN A 30 -6.84 9.14 -28.91
CA GLN A 30 -5.89 8.04 -29.03
C GLN A 30 -4.96 8.38 -30.20
N THR A 31 -3.79 8.95 -29.91
CA THR A 31 -2.78 9.18 -30.94
C THR A 31 -2.32 7.82 -31.46
N THR A 32 -2.76 7.44 -32.65
CA THR A 32 -2.46 6.18 -33.33
C THR A 32 -1.04 6.12 -33.90
N ASP A 33 -0.10 6.89 -33.34
CA ASP A 33 1.25 6.96 -33.89
C ASP A 33 2.13 5.83 -33.33
N ARG A 34 2.00 4.65 -33.94
CA ARG A 34 3.00 3.58 -33.85
C ARG A 34 4.18 3.92 -34.77
N GLY A 35 4.96 4.94 -34.41
CA GLY A 35 6.24 5.27 -35.05
C GLY A 35 7.41 4.42 -34.51
N PRO A 36 8.48 4.19 -35.31
CA PRO A 36 9.43 3.10 -35.10
C PRO A 36 10.41 3.32 -33.95
N GLN A 37 10.95 2.19 -33.49
CA GLN A 37 11.91 1.97 -32.39
C GLN A 37 12.89 3.11 -32.11
N ARG A 38 12.98 3.48 -30.83
CA ARG A 38 14.05 4.32 -30.27
C ARG A 38 15.41 3.63 -30.44
N THR A 39 16.25 4.14 -31.34
CA THR A 39 17.71 4.00 -31.21
C THR A 39 18.19 4.90 -30.07
N ALA A 40 18.89 4.32 -29.10
CA ALA A 40 19.59 5.06 -28.06
C ALA A 40 20.69 5.92 -28.68
N VAL A 41 20.79 7.19 -28.27
CA VAL A 41 22.01 7.92 -27.86
C VAL A 41 21.63 9.37 -27.52
N SER A 42 22.02 9.79 -26.31
CA SER A 42 22.18 11.16 -25.79
C SER A 42 21.08 12.20 -26.01
N ARG A 43 20.58 12.79 -24.90
CA ARG A 43 20.44 14.26 -24.78
C ARG A 43 20.20 14.66 -23.32
N GLN A 44 21.16 15.41 -22.80
CA GLN A 44 21.01 16.26 -21.63
C GLN A 44 20.01 17.39 -21.93
N ARG A 45 19.18 17.67 -20.91
CA ARG A 45 18.54 18.94 -20.54
C ARG A 45 17.36 19.50 -21.37
N SER A 46 16.47 20.12 -20.58
CA SER A 46 15.28 20.93 -20.85
C SER A 46 14.07 20.26 -21.49
N ALA A 47 13.17 19.76 -20.64
CA ALA A 47 11.74 19.67 -20.95
C ALA A 47 10.94 20.08 -19.70
N VAL A 48 10.87 21.40 -19.46
CA VAL A 48 9.79 21.96 -18.65
C VAL A 48 8.52 21.90 -19.50
N GLY A 49 7.49 21.22 -19.03
CA GLY A 49 6.11 21.49 -19.45
C GLY A 49 5.44 20.57 -20.47
N ARG A 50 6.05 19.46 -20.92
CA ARG A 50 5.30 18.43 -21.66
C ARG A 50 4.97 17.27 -20.73
N ARG A 51 3.68 17.09 -20.39
CA ARG A 51 3.15 15.78 -20.02
C ARG A 51 3.71 14.80 -21.05
N PRO A 52 4.40 13.72 -20.67
CA PRO A 52 4.73 12.68 -21.62
C PRO A 52 3.41 12.35 -22.30
N SER A 53 3.35 12.57 -23.61
CA SER A 53 2.23 12.09 -24.41
C SER A 53 2.02 10.67 -23.97
N ALA A 54 0.84 10.37 -23.43
CA ALA A 54 0.39 9.02 -23.19
C ALA A 54 0.84 8.19 -24.40
N VAL A 55 1.88 7.38 -24.23
CA VAL A 55 2.38 6.55 -25.32
C VAL A 55 1.20 5.63 -25.63
N GLY A 56 0.56 5.83 -26.79
CA GLY A 56 -0.76 5.31 -27.14
C GLY A 56 -0.97 3.86 -26.70
N GLY A 57 -1.58 3.69 -25.52
CA GLY A 57 -1.67 2.41 -24.82
C GLY A 57 -3.03 2.24 -24.17
N ARG A 58 -3.43 1.00 -23.92
CA ARG A 58 -4.64 0.69 -23.16
C ARG A 58 -4.25 0.48 -21.69
N ILE A 59 -5.05 1.00 -20.76
CA ILE A 59 -4.92 0.67 -19.32
C ILE A 59 -5.14 -0.83 -19.15
N LYS A 60 -4.21 -1.51 -18.46
CA LYS A 60 -4.21 -2.97 -18.35
C LYS A 60 -4.59 -3.51 -16.98
N ALA A 61 -4.35 -2.73 -15.93
CA ALA A 61 -4.55 -3.19 -14.56
C ALA A 61 -4.90 -2.05 -13.61
N LEU A 62 -5.62 -2.40 -12.55
CA LEU A 62 -5.75 -1.62 -11.33
C LEU A 62 -4.77 -2.12 -10.27
N LEU A 63 -4.22 -1.20 -9.48
CA LEU A 63 -3.29 -1.51 -8.39
C LEU A 63 -3.80 -0.90 -7.08
N PRO A 64 -4.81 -1.51 -6.43
CA PRO A 64 -5.25 -1.07 -5.12
C PRO A 64 -4.19 -1.38 -4.06
N VAL A 65 -4.00 -0.45 -3.12
CA VAL A 65 -3.15 -0.65 -1.94
C VAL A 65 -4.06 -0.74 -0.73
N HIS A 66 -4.00 -1.84 0.01
CA HIS A 66 -4.72 -2.01 1.27
C HIS A 66 -4.00 -1.26 2.40
N LEU A 67 -4.19 0.05 2.40
CA LEU A 67 -3.34 0.99 3.12
C LEU A 67 -3.51 0.82 4.64
N TYR A 68 -2.38 0.87 5.35
CA TYR A 68 -2.25 0.67 6.81
C TYR A 68 -2.79 -0.67 7.37
N GLY A 69 -3.24 -1.56 6.49
CA GLY A 69 -3.88 -2.82 6.84
C GLY A 69 -5.40 -2.81 6.69
N HIS A 70 -6.01 -1.72 6.22
CA HIS A 70 -7.41 -1.64 5.85
C HIS A 70 -7.58 -2.15 4.40
N PRO A 71 -8.32 -3.25 4.15
CA PRO A 71 -8.67 -3.66 2.79
C PRO A 71 -9.45 -2.57 2.04
N CYS A 72 -9.25 -2.51 0.73
CA CYS A 72 -10.02 -1.62 -0.14
C CYS A 72 -11.45 -2.15 -0.30
N ASP A 73 -12.35 -1.34 -0.86
CA ASP A 73 -13.64 -1.83 -1.33
C ASP A 73 -13.47 -2.69 -2.59
N MET A 74 -13.16 -3.97 -2.36
CA MET A 74 -12.79 -4.89 -3.43
C MET A 74 -13.97 -5.25 -4.33
N ASP A 75 -15.21 -5.20 -3.85
CA ASP A 75 -16.38 -5.46 -4.69
C ASP A 75 -16.54 -4.35 -5.75
N ALA A 76 -16.44 -3.08 -5.33
CA ALA A 76 -16.52 -1.94 -6.25
C ALA A 76 -15.37 -1.95 -7.26
N LEU A 77 -14.13 -2.18 -6.83
CA LEU A 77 -12.97 -2.23 -7.71
C LEU A 77 -13.01 -3.42 -8.67
N THR A 78 -13.49 -4.57 -8.22
CA THR A 78 -13.70 -5.76 -9.05
C THR A 78 -14.74 -5.50 -10.13
N GLU A 79 -15.83 -4.82 -9.80
CA GLU A 79 -16.86 -4.47 -10.78
C GLU A 79 -16.33 -3.52 -11.86
N ILE A 80 -15.57 -2.49 -11.47
CA ILE A 80 -14.90 -1.57 -12.41
C ILE A 80 -13.93 -2.33 -13.31
N ALA A 81 -13.07 -3.18 -12.72
CA ALA A 81 -12.11 -3.97 -13.47
C ALA A 81 -12.80 -4.92 -14.47
N ARG A 82 -13.91 -5.55 -14.09
CA ARG A 82 -14.72 -6.40 -14.97
C ARG A 82 -15.31 -5.59 -16.13
N LYS A 83 -15.90 -4.43 -15.85
CA LYS A 83 -16.51 -3.52 -16.84
C LYS A 83 -15.48 -3.06 -17.89
N HIS A 84 -14.26 -2.74 -17.47
CA HIS A 84 -13.22 -2.20 -18.37
C HIS A 84 -12.20 -3.26 -18.83
N GLY A 85 -12.37 -4.54 -18.47
CA GLY A 85 -11.44 -5.62 -18.81
C GLY A 85 -10.02 -5.36 -18.31
N LEU A 86 -9.88 -5.05 -17.03
CA LEU A 86 -8.63 -4.76 -16.35
C LEU A 86 -8.25 -5.93 -15.42
N ALA A 87 -6.96 -6.25 -15.36
CA ALA A 87 -6.44 -7.10 -14.28
C ALA A 87 -6.44 -6.33 -12.95
N ILE A 88 -6.37 -7.05 -11.83
CA ILE A 88 -6.14 -6.46 -10.51
C ILE A 88 -4.83 -7.01 -9.95
N VAL A 89 -3.98 -6.10 -9.46
CA VAL A 89 -2.78 -6.45 -8.69
C VAL A 89 -2.88 -5.75 -7.33
N GLU A 90 -3.32 -6.48 -6.32
CA GLU A 90 -3.47 -5.95 -4.96
C GLU A 90 -2.10 -5.81 -4.30
N ASP A 91 -1.77 -4.62 -3.82
CA ASP A 91 -0.69 -4.39 -2.87
C ASP A 91 -1.22 -4.61 -1.45
N ALA A 92 -0.91 -5.78 -0.92
CA ALA A 92 -1.24 -6.24 0.43
C ALA A 92 -0.04 -6.16 1.38
N ALA A 93 0.95 -5.30 1.11
CA ALA A 93 2.16 -5.17 1.94
C ALA A 93 1.84 -4.87 3.42
N HIS A 94 0.70 -4.24 3.71
CA HIS A 94 0.22 -3.93 5.07
C HIS A 94 -0.93 -4.81 5.55
N ALA A 95 -1.46 -5.69 4.69
CA ALA A 95 -2.77 -6.29 4.87
C ALA A 95 -2.74 -7.74 5.33
N LEU A 96 -1.61 -8.25 5.83
CA LEU A 96 -1.59 -9.56 6.49
C LEU A 96 -1.80 -9.37 8.01
N PRO A 97 -2.84 -9.98 8.65
CA PRO A 97 -3.82 -10.95 8.14
C PRO A 97 -5.24 -10.38 7.95
N ALA A 98 -5.37 -9.22 7.30
CA ALA A 98 -6.65 -8.54 7.11
C ALA A 98 -7.68 -9.40 6.39
N LYS A 99 -8.97 -9.11 6.65
CA LYS A 99 -10.09 -9.73 5.96
C LYS A 99 -11.05 -8.68 5.40
N TYR A 100 -11.66 -8.98 4.26
CA TYR A 100 -12.77 -8.23 3.67
C TYR A 100 -13.96 -9.17 3.51
N LYS A 101 -15.10 -8.81 4.11
CA LYS A 101 -16.33 -9.63 4.18
C LYS A 101 -16.06 -11.05 4.67
N GLY A 102 -15.28 -11.16 5.76
CA GLY A 102 -14.89 -12.44 6.38
C GLY A 102 -13.80 -13.22 5.63
N ARG A 103 -13.38 -12.78 4.45
CA ARG A 103 -12.37 -13.47 3.62
C ARG A 103 -10.99 -12.87 3.81
N THR A 104 -9.99 -13.72 4.05
CA THR A 104 -8.59 -13.30 4.14
C THR A 104 -8.10 -12.75 2.81
N ILE A 105 -7.43 -11.59 2.84
CA ILE A 105 -6.79 -11.01 1.66
C ILE A 105 -5.75 -11.97 1.08
N GLY A 106 -5.75 -12.14 -0.24
CA GLY A 106 -4.87 -13.07 -0.96
C GLY A 106 -5.22 -14.55 -0.85
N SER A 107 -6.37 -14.90 -0.27
CA SER A 107 -6.89 -16.28 -0.27
C SER A 107 -7.42 -16.70 -1.65
N LEU A 108 -7.25 -17.98 -2.00
CA LEU A 108 -7.88 -18.56 -3.19
C LEU A 108 -9.40 -18.68 -2.99
N PRO A 109 -10.22 -18.66 -4.07
CA PRO A 109 -11.64 -18.92 -3.98
C PRO A 109 -11.87 -20.33 -3.45
N THR A 110 -12.82 -20.48 -2.54
CA THR A 110 -13.39 -21.77 -2.14
C THR A 110 -14.85 -21.84 -2.58
N ALA A 111 -15.45 -23.03 -2.56
CA ALA A 111 -16.88 -23.22 -2.83
C ALA A 111 -17.77 -22.29 -1.97
N ASP A 112 -17.33 -22.01 -0.73
CA ASP A 112 -18.04 -21.18 0.24
C ASP A 112 -17.77 -19.68 0.10
N ASN A 113 -16.71 -19.29 -0.61
CA ASN A 113 -16.22 -17.90 -0.64
C ASN A 113 -16.32 -17.22 -2.01
N GLY A 114 -16.70 -17.91 -3.09
CA GLY A 114 -16.93 -17.31 -4.41
C GLY A 114 -15.66 -16.73 -5.09
N PRO A 115 -15.70 -16.48 -6.42
CA PRO A 115 -14.52 -16.11 -7.19
C PRO A 115 -14.10 -14.66 -6.93
N GLN A 116 -13.01 -14.44 -6.18
CA GLN A 116 -12.28 -13.15 -6.18
C GLN A 116 -11.02 -13.19 -7.06
N THR A 117 -10.49 -14.37 -7.39
CA THR A 117 -9.22 -14.47 -8.13
C THR A 117 -9.37 -14.43 -9.65
N ALA A 118 -10.60 -14.32 -10.16
CA ALA A 118 -10.90 -14.15 -11.56
C ALA A 118 -11.91 -13.01 -11.72
N VAL A 119 -11.42 -11.82 -12.07
CA VAL A 119 -12.28 -10.67 -12.37
C VAL A 119 -12.56 -10.68 -13.87
N GLY A 120 -13.78 -11.07 -14.26
CA GLY A 120 -14.16 -11.10 -15.68
C GLY A 120 -13.28 -12.01 -16.56
N GLY A 121 -12.71 -13.08 -15.98
CA GLY A 121 -11.78 -13.99 -16.67
C GLY A 121 -10.31 -13.53 -16.69
N LEU A 122 -9.97 -12.42 -16.05
CA LEU A 122 -8.59 -11.95 -15.88
C LEU A 122 -8.04 -12.31 -14.49
N PRO A 123 -6.73 -12.64 -14.38
CA PRO A 123 -6.14 -13.03 -13.11
C PRO A 123 -6.07 -11.85 -12.13
N SER A 124 -6.41 -12.10 -10.86
CA SER A 124 -6.02 -11.23 -9.74
C SER A 124 -4.75 -11.78 -9.08
N ALA A 125 -3.79 -10.90 -8.78
CA ALA A 125 -2.59 -11.24 -8.03
C ALA A 125 -2.50 -10.38 -6.77
N VAL A 126 -2.06 -10.97 -5.66
CA VAL A 126 -1.92 -10.27 -4.38
C VAL A 126 -0.47 -10.35 -3.91
N CYS A 127 0.12 -9.19 -3.66
CA CYS A 127 1.52 -9.02 -3.31
C CYS A 127 1.64 -8.65 -1.83
N PHE A 128 2.38 -9.45 -1.06
CA PHE A 128 2.69 -9.19 0.36
C PHE A 128 4.15 -8.79 0.54
N SER A 129 4.41 -8.02 1.59
CA SER A 129 5.75 -7.67 2.04
C SER A 129 6.03 -8.32 3.39
N PHE A 130 7.23 -8.88 3.52
CA PHE A 130 7.77 -9.43 4.76
C PHE A 130 9.03 -8.67 5.22
N TYR A 131 9.11 -7.38 4.87
CA TYR A 131 10.17 -6.49 5.35
C TYR A 131 10.19 -6.41 6.88
N ALA A 132 11.33 -6.02 7.46
CA ALA A 132 11.62 -5.99 8.89
C ALA A 132 10.51 -5.37 9.77
N THR A 133 9.81 -4.35 9.25
CA THR A 133 8.80 -3.62 10.01
C THR A 133 7.37 -4.14 9.83
N LYS A 134 7.14 -5.11 8.92
CA LYS A 134 5.80 -5.64 8.62
C LYS A 134 5.26 -6.52 9.75
N ASN A 135 3.94 -6.75 9.75
CA ASN A 135 3.26 -7.55 10.77
C ASN A 135 3.80 -8.97 10.89
N LEU A 136 4.27 -9.51 9.76
CA LEU A 136 5.08 -10.72 9.66
C LEU A 136 6.36 -10.34 8.92
N THR A 137 7.51 -10.80 9.41
CA THR A 137 8.80 -10.46 8.79
C THR A 137 9.66 -11.68 8.46
N THR A 138 10.40 -11.58 7.37
CA THR A 138 11.52 -12.47 7.01
C THR A 138 12.83 -11.67 6.91
N ALA A 139 12.94 -10.56 7.64
CA ALA A 139 13.91 -9.46 7.48
C ALA A 139 13.74 -8.73 6.14
N GLU A 140 13.98 -9.43 5.04
CA GLU A 140 13.62 -9.03 3.68
C GLU A 140 12.80 -10.15 3.06
N GLY A 141 11.81 -9.80 2.24
CA GLY A 141 11.01 -10.79 1.52
C GLY A 141 9.62 -10.31 1.16
N GLY A 142 8.89 -11.19 0.49
CA GLY A 142 7.52 -10.99 0.07
C GLY A 142 6.90 -12.28 -0.45
N MET A 143 5.64 -12.19 -0.84
CA MET A 143 4.88 -13.32 -1.37
C MET A 143 3.92 -12.83 -2.43
N LEU A 144 3.77 -13.62 -3.50
CA LEU A 144 2.74 -13.44 -4.50
C LEU A 144 1.74 -14.59 -4.35
N THR A 145 0.45 -14.26 -4.23
CA THR A 145 -0.63 -15.23 -4.35
C THR A 145 -1.49 -14.91 -5.57
N GLY A 146 -2.15 -15.93 -6.12
CA GLY A 146 -2.96 -15.81 -7.33
C GLY A 146 -3.28 -17.18 -7.92
N PRO A 147 -3.93 -17.23 -9.09
CA PRO A 147 -4.21 -18.48 -9.79
C PRO A 147 -2.95 -19.31 -10.04
N PRO A 148 -3.03 -20.66 -10.05
CA PRO A 148 -1.88 -21.54 -10.23
C PRO A 148 -1.01 -21.18 -11.43
N ASP A 149 -1.60 -20.93 -12.60
CA ASP A 149 -0.86 -20.61 -13.83
C ASP A 149 -0.05 -19.30 -13.69
N LEU A 150 -0.61 -18.30 -13.00
CA LEU A 150 0.09 -17.03 -12.72
C LEU A 150 1.25 -17.26 -11.76
N VAL A 151 1.05 -18.05 -10.71
CA VAL A 151 2.10 -18.36 -9.73
C VAL A 151 3.23 -19.14 -10.39
N GLU A 152 2.93 -20.10 -11.27
CA GLU A 152 3.93 -20.86 -12.01
C GLU A 152 4.73 -19.98 -12.99
N GLU A 153 4.09 -19.08 -13.74
CA GLU A 153 4.82 -18.10 -14.55
C GLU A 153 5.69 -17.18 -13.67
N ALA A 154 5.19 -16.74 -12.51
CA ALA A 154 5.97 -15.92 -11.58
C ALA A 154 7.22 -16.65 -11.06
N ARG A 155 7.17 -17.97 -10.85
CA ARG A 155 8.37 -18.76 -10.47
C ARG A 155 9.46 -18.68 -11.53
N ILE A 156 9.09 -18.84 -12.80
CA ILE A 156 10.01 -18.70 -13.95
C ILE A 156 10.63 -17.31 -13.94
N TRP A 157 9.81 -16.26 -13.85
CA TRP A 157 10.29 -14.87 -13.76
C TRP A 157 11.19 -14.61 -12.55
N SER A 158 10.98 -15.27 -11.41
CA SER A 158 11.76 -15.02 -10.20
C SER A 158 13.16 -15.64 -10.20
N LEU A 159 13.41 -16.60 -11.11
CA LEU A 159 14.62 -17.42 -11.12
C LEU A 159 15.25 -17.51 -12.51
N HIS A 160 15.73 -16.36 -12.98
CA HIS A 160 16.45 -16.15 -14.24
C HIS A 160 15.67 -16.52 -15.50
N GLY A 161 14.36 -16.76 -15.40
CA GLY A 161 13.55 -17.20 -16.54
C GLY A 161 13.77 -18.66 -16.90
N MET A 162 14.35 -19.47 -16.01
CA MET A 162 14.64 -20.87 -16.26
C MET A 162 13.36 -21.71 -16.32
N SER A 163 13.31 -22.64 -17.27
CA SER A 163 12.23 -23.60 -17.44
C SER A 163 12.07 -24.50 -16.21
N ARG A 164 10.86 -25.05 -16.03
CA ARG A 164 10.47 -25.82 -14.84
C ARG A 164 11.39 -27.02 -14.55
N ASP A 165 11.95 -27.63 -15.60
CA ASP A 165 12.83 -28.79 -15.46
C ASP A 165 14.16 -28.45 -14.78
N ALA A 166 14.53 -27.17 -14.69
CA ALA A 166 15.70 -26.73 -13.92
C ALA A 166 15.62 -27.12 -12.43
N TRP A 167 14.41 -27.16 -11.84
CA TRP A 167 14.21 -27.57 -10.45
C TRP A 167 14.30 -29.09 -10.26
N LYS A 168 13.96 -29.88 -11.29
CA LYS A 168 14.09 -31.34 -11.27
C LYS A 168 15.55 -31.79 -11.26
N ARG A 169 16.51 -30.89 -11.51
CA ARG A 169 17.96 -31.16 -11.43
C ARG A 169 18.40 -31.78 -10.08
N TYR A 170 17.66 -31.52 -9.00
CA TYR A 170 17.95 -32.06 -7.68
C TYR A 170 17.14 -33.32 -7.33
N SER A 171 16.36 -33.88 -8.27
CA SER A 171 15.70 -35.19 -8.13
C SER A 171 16.52 -36.30 -8.80
N ALA A 172 16.22 -37.56 -8.46
CA ALA A 172 16.92 -38.73 -9.00
C ALA A 172 16.79 -38.89 -10.54
N GLU A 173 15.82 -38.21 -11.16
CA GLU A 173 15.53 -38.22 -12.61
C GLU A 173 16.00 -36.93 -13.30
N GLY A 174 16.72 -36.05 -12.58
CA GLY A 174 17.08 -34.71 -13.03
C GLY A 174 18.13 -34.69 -14.15
N SER A 175 17.81 -34.01 -15.25
CA SER A 175 18.80 -33.63 -16.27
C SER A 175 19.53 -32.34 -15.88
N TRP A 176 20.81 -32.22 -16.25
CA TRP A 176 21.56 -30.97 -16.12
C TRP A 176 21.05 -29.87 -17.06
N TYR A 177 20.29 -30.27 -18.09
CA TYR A 177 19.75 -29.40 -19.13
C TYR A 177 18.60 -28.53 -18.60
N TYR A 178 18.66 -27.24 -18.89
CA TYR A 178 17.56 -26.30 -18.69
C TYR A 178 17.60 -25.22 -19.77
N GLU A 179 16.47 -24.56 -19.98
CA GLU A 179 16.33 -23.47 -20.94
C GLU A 179 15.96 -22.19 -20.22
N VAL A 180 16.43 -21.06 -20.74
CA VAL A 180 15.96 -19.73 -20.32
C VAL A 180 14.85 -19.32 -21.30
N VAL A 181 13.60 -19.41 -20.85
CA VAL A 181 12.40 -19.17 -21.68
C VAL A 181 11.82 -17.76 -21.51
N ARG A 182 12.36 -16.98 -20.57
CA ARG A 182 12.00 -15.59 -20.28
C ARG A 182 13.25 -14.78 -19.88
N PRO A 183 13.25 -13.45 -20.04
CA PRO A 183 14.28 -12.58 -19.46
C PRO A 183 14.00 -12.35 -17.96
N GLY A 184 14.04 -13.41 -17.15
CA GLY A 184 13.66 -13.35 -15.74
C GLY A 184 14.65 -12.61 -14.84
N PHE A 185 14.22 -12.37 -13.61
CA PHE A 185 14.95 -11.72 -12.52
C PHE A 185 15.61 -12.73 -11.58
N LYS A 186 16.27 -12.26 -10.52
CA LYS A 186 16.73 -13.07 -9.40
C LYS A 186 16.14 -12.54 -8.10
N CYS A 187 14.98 -13.07 -7.72
CA CYS A 187 14.23 -12.60 -6.55
C CYS A 187 13.50 -13.73 -5.80
N ASN A 188 13.96 -14.97 -5.93
CA ASN A 188 13.46 -16.08 -5.11
C ASN A 188 13.84 -15.89 -3.63
N MET A 189 12.95 -16.31 -2.73
CA MET A 189 13.20 -16.37 -1.30
C MET A 189 14.18 -17.51 -0.98
N THR A 190 15.00 -17.33 0.07
CA THR A 190 15.88 -18.37 0.62
C THR A 190 15.20 -19.18 1.72
N ASP A 191 15.65 -20.41 1.95
CA ASP A 191 15.14 -21.23 3.06
C ASP A 191 15.40 -20.62 4.44
N ILE A 192 16.45 -19.81 4.59
CA ILE A 192 16.73 -19.06 5.83
C ILE A 192 15.60 -18.05 6.10
N GLN A 193 15.22 -17.27 5.09
CA GLN A 193 14.10 -16.33 5.19
C GLN A 193 12.77 -17.08 5.40
N ALA A 194 12.56 -18.19 4.71
CA ALA A 194 11.37 -19.01 4.86
C ALA A 194 11.25 -19.60 6.27
N ALA A 195 12.34 -20.08 6.86
CA ALA A 195 12.37 -20.59 8.22
C ALA A 195 11.96 -19.50 9.24
N LEU A 196 12.48 -18.28 9.11
CA LEU A 196 12.05 -17.14 9.93
C LEU A 196 10.54 -16.87 9.76
N GLY A 197 10.07 -16.87 8.50
CA GLY A 197 8.66 -16.67 8.16
C GLY A 197 7.74 -17.72 8.77
N LEU A 198 8.10 -19.00 8.74
CA LEU A 198 7.31 -20.09 9.34
C LEU A 198 7.13 -19.91 10.85
N HIS A 199 8.17 -19.47 11.56
CA HIS A 199 8.07 -19.17 13.00
C HIS A 199 7.26 -17.91 13.27
N GLN A 200 7.35 -16.89 12.42
CA GLN A 200 6.54 -15.67 12.52
C GLN A 200 5.07 -15.94 12.23
N LEU A 201 4.76 -16.79 11.26
CA LEU A 201 3.38 -17.14 10.89
C LEU A 201 2.62 -17.80 12.04
N ARG A 202 3.27 -18.68 12.82
CA ARG A 202 2.68 -19.27 14.04
C ARG A 202 2.35 -18.22 15.11
N LYS A 203 3.11 -17.11 15.14
CA LYS A 203 2.94 -16.00 16.09
C LYS A 203 1.98 -14.93 15.56
N LEU A 204 1.57 -14.98 14.30
CA LEU A 204 0.78 -13.92 13.69
C LEU A 204 -0.58 -13.70 14.39
N PRO A 205 -1.35 -14.74 14.80
CA PRO A 205 -2.62 -14.53 15.51
C PRO A 205 -2.45 -13.77 16.83
N GLN A 206 -1.45 -14.13 17.66
CA GLN A 206 -1.17 -13.41 18.91
C GLN A 206 -0.67 -11.98 18.67
N PHE A 207 0.09 -11.74 17.59
CA PHE A 207 0.53 -10.39 17.22
C PHE A 207 -0.65 -9.52 16.79
N GLN A 208 -1.60 -10.09 16.04
CA GLN A 208 -2.81 -9.40 15.64
C GLN A 208 -3.71 -9.07 16.84
N ALA A 209 -3.87 -10.03 17.77
CA ALA A 209 -4.62 -9.81 19.00
C ALA A 209 -4.02 -8.64 19.82
N ARG A 210 -2.70 -8.67 20.04
CA ARG A 210 -2.02 -7.60 20.77
C ARG A 210 -2.14 -6.23 20.08
N ARG A 211 -2.07 -6.18 18.74
CA ARG A 211 -2.30 -4.93 18.00
C ARG A 211 -3.71 -4.40 18.23
N ARG A 212 -4.74 -5.26 18.22
CA ARG A 212 -6.12 -4.84 18.50
C ARG A 212 -6.29 -4.29 19.92
N GLU A 213 -5.66 -4.89 20.92
CA GLU A 213 -5.68 -4.35 22.30
C GLU A 213 -5.09 -2.93 22.35
N ILE A 214 -3.93 -2.71 21.72
CA ILE A 214 -3.28 -1.39 21.67
C ILE A 214 -4.16 -0.37 20.93
N VAL A 215 -4.71 -0.77 19.77
CA VAL A 215 -5.62 0.07 18.97
C VAL A 215 -6.84 0.48 19.78
N GLN A 216 -7.45 -0.45 20.52
CA GLN A 216 -8.59 -0.16 21.38
C GLN A 216 -8.24 0.89 22.44
N ARG A 217 -7.10 0.75 23.12
CA ARG A 217 -6.64 1.76 24.10
C ARG A 217 -6.42 3.14 23.47
N TYR A 218 -5.85 3.18 22.26
CA TYR A 218 -5.73 4.43 21.51
C TYR A 218 -7.08 5.01 21.10
N HIS A 219 -8.02 4.19 20.63
CA HIS A 219 -9.37 4.64 20.30
C HIS A 219 -10.09 5.23 21.51
N GLU A 220 -10.08 4.53 22.65
CA GLU A 220 -10.68 5.01 23.89
C GLU A 220 -10.04 6.33 24.35
N ALA A 221 -8.72 6.43 24.30
CA ALA A 221 -8.01 7.64 24.72
C ALA A 221 -8.27 8.84 23.79
N PHE A 222 -8.29 8.63 22.47
CA PHE A 222 -8.24 9.72 21.50
C PHE A 222 -9.60 10.14 20.97
N SER A 223 -10.63 9.28 20.99
CA SER A 223 -11.94 9.59 20.39
C SER A 223 -12.70 10.72 21.11
N GLN A 224 -12.31 11.06 22.33
CA GLN A 224 -12.89 12.16 23.11
C GLN A 224 -12.32 13.55 22.76
N TRP A 225 -11.26 13.62 21.96
CA TRP A 225 -10.59 14.87 21.61
C TRP A 225 -11.03 15.35 20.24
N GLU A 226 -11.73 16.48 20.18
CA GLU A 226 -12.16 17.08 18.90
C GLU A 226 -10.98 17.50 18.01
N GLU A 227 -9.79 17.70 18.58
CA GLU A 227 -8.56 17.98 17.87
C GLU A 227 -8.01 16.77 17.10
N LEU A 228 -8.48 15.57 17.42
CA LEU A 228 -8.00 14.31 16.89
C LEU A 228 -9.10 13.60 16.08
N GLN A 229 -8.69 12.89 15.05
CA GLN A 229 -9.52 11.98 14.29
C GLN A 229 -8.82 10.62 14.25
N VAL A 230 -9.44 9.63 14.86
CA VAL A 230 -8.94 8.27 14.92
C VAL A 230 -9.14 7.51 13.60
N PRO A 231 -8.31 6.49 13.30
CA PRO A 231 -8.52 5.65 12.12
C PRO A 231 -9.89 4.94 12.15
N THR A 232 -10.51 4.81 10.98
CA THR A 232 -11.75 4.07 10.76
C THR A 232 -11.47 2.60 10.49
N GLU A 233 -12.30 1.69 11.02
CA GLU A 233 -12.42 0.29 10.58
C GLU A 233 -13.86 0.11 10.07
N ARG A 234 -14.04 -0.22 8.79
CA ARG A 234 -15.37 -0.44 8.21
C ARG A 234 -15.98 -1.75 8.73
N PRO A 235 -17.32 -1.86 8.86
CA PRO A 235 -17.97 -3.05 9.42
C PRO A 235 -17.63 -4.37 8.70
N GLU A 236 -17.43 -4.32 7.40
CA GLU A 236 -17.08 -5.46 6.55
C GLU A 236 -15.58 -5.80 6.56
N VAL A 237 -14.77 -5.07 7.32
CA VAL A 237 -13.31 -5.21 7.35
C VAL A 237 -12.83 -5.74 8.69
N GLU A 238 -11.89 -6.70 8.62
CA GLU A 238 -10.97 -6.97 9.71
C GLU A 238 -9.62 -6.34 9.36
N HIS A 239 -9.27 -5.24 10.02
CA HIS A 239 -8.07 -4.47 9.74
C HIS A 239 -6.81 -5.18 10.28
N ALA A 240 -5.73 -5.26 9.49
CA ALA A 240 -4.47 -5.88 9.91
C ALA A 240 -3.67 -5.00 10.90
N TRP A 241 -4.05 -3.74 11.06
CA TRP A 241 -3.46 -2.79 12.01
C TRP A 241 -1.94 -2.75 11.91
N HIS A 242 -1.44 -2.61 10.68
CA HIS A 242 -0.01 -2.43 10.44
C HIS A 242 0.48 -1.09 10.98
N LEU A 243 -0.31 -0.03 10.76
CA LEU A 243 -0.04 1.31 11.24
C LEU A 243 -1.28 1.89 11.92
N TYR A 244 -1.08 2.61 13.04
CA TYR A 244 -2.10 3.48 13.62
C TYR A 244 -1.86 4.91 13.14
N VAL A 245 -2.66 5.37 12.17
CA VAL A 245 -2.49 6.68 11.53
C VAL A 245 -3.49 7.67 12.11
N LEU A 246 -3.08 8.42 13.13
CA LEU A 246 -3.87 9.48 13.74
C LEU A 246 -3.92 10.71 12.82
N ARG A 247 -5.08 11.34 12.70
CA ARG A 247 -5.26 12.59 11.94
C ARG A 247 -5.51 13.75 12.89
N LEU A 248 -4.88 14.87 12.61
CA LEU A 248 -5.02 16.11 13.37
C LEU A 248 -6.07 17.02 12.71
N ASN A 249 -7.07 17.47 13.45
CA ASN A 249 -8.00 18.51 13.02
C ASN A 249 -7.28 19.88 13.15
N LEU A 250 -6.47 20.22 12.14
CA LEU A 250 -5.48 21.31 12.16
C LEU A 250 -6.07 22.66 12.56
N GLU A 251 -7.32 22.92 12.17
CA GLU A 251 -8.08 24.12 12.48
C GLU A 251 -8.39 24.30 13.98
N ARG A 252 -8.28 23.22 14.77
CA ARG A 252 -8.51 23.23 16.23
C ARG A 252 -7.23 23.39 17.04
N PHE A 253 -6.08 23.48 16.37
CA PHE A 253 -4.80 23.79 17.00
C PHE A 253 -4.41 25.26 16.79
N ARG A 254 -3.73 25.82 17.79
CA ARG A 254 -3.08 27.14 17.67
C ARG A 254 -2.09 27.12 16.49
N PRO A 255 -2.02 28.18 15.67
CA PRO A 255 -1.05 28.26 14.58
C PRO A 255 0.39 27.97 15.05
N SER A 256 1.22 27.44 14.16
CA SER A 256 2.66 27.31 14.39
C SER A 256 3.38 28.59 13.93
N ALA A 257 4.46 28.97 14.61
CA ALA A 257 5.30 30.12 14.22
C ALA A 257 5.88 29.96 12.80
N ALA A 258 5.98 28.73 12.30
CA ALA A 258 6.30 28.41 10.91
C ALA A 258 5.04 28.43 9.99
N SER A 259 4.14 29.40 10.18
CA SER A 259 2.77 29.45 9.66
C SER A 259 2.61 29.43 8.12
N GLY A 260 3.70 29.50 7.36
CA GLY A 260 3.67 29.47 5.89
C GLY A 260 3.51 28.08 5.25
N GLN A 261 3.69 27.00 6.01
CA GLN A 261 3.60 25.63 5.48
C GLN A 261 2.30 24.94 5.93
N PRO A 262 1.52 24.31 5.00
CA PRO A 262 0.27 23.62 5.37
C PRO A 262 0.43 22.53 6.44
N SER A 263 1.61 21.90 6.52
CA SER A 263 1.92 20.84 7.49
C SER A 263 2.57 21.34 8.79
N ALA A 264 2.67 22.66 9.01
CA ALA A 264 3.44 23.23 10.14
C ALA A 264 2.91 22.80 11.52
N VAL A 265 1.60 22.69 11.69
CA VAL A 265 0.98 22.20 12.93
C VAL A 265 1.32 20.73 13.16
N ARG A 266 1.22 19.88 12.12
CA ARG A 266 1.58 18.46 12.21
C ARG A 266 3.06 18.27 12.53
N ASN A 267 3.94 19.04 11.88
CA ASN A 267 5.39 18.94 12.11
C ASN A 267 5.74 19.32 13.54
N ARG A 268 5.16 20.40 14.09
CA ARG A 268 5.30 20.73 15.52
C ARG A 268 4.79 19.60 16.41
N PHE A 269 3.63 19.02 16.10
CA PHE A 269 3.08 17.89 16.85
C PHE A 269 4.07 16.71 16.91
N ILE A 270 4.69 16.36 15.78
CA ILE A 270 5.74 15.32 15.71
C ILE A 270 6.98 15.70 16.53
N GLU A 271 7.43 16.95 16.46
CA GLU A 271 8.59 17.45 17.22
C GLU A 271 8.34 17.39 18.74
N GLU A 272 7.13 17.74 19.18
CA GLU A 272 6.71 17.66 20.57
C GLU A 272 6.61 16.22 21.10
N LEU A 273 6.12 15.30 20.27
CA LEU A 273 6.14 13.87 20.59
C LEU A 273 7.57 13.33 20.67
N ARG A 274 8.45 13.74 19.74
CA ARG A 274 9.86 13.37 19.76
C ARG A 274 10.56 13.88 21.03
N ALA A 275 10.27 15.11 21.46
CA ALA A 275 10.82 15.67 22.69
C ALA A 275 10.39 14.87 23.94
N ARG A 276 9.25 14.18 23.88
CA ARG A 276 8.75 13.23 24.88
C ARG A 276 9.20 11.79 24.64
N ASN A 277 10.22 11.59 23.80
CA ASN A 277 10.76 10.28 23.44
C ASN A 277 9.78 9.33 22.73
N ILE A 278 8.76 9.87 22.05
CA ILE A 278 7.81 9.11 21.24
C ILE A 278 8.20 9.18 19.77
N GLY A 279 8.68 8.06 19.23
CA GLY A 279 9.00 7.92 17.81
C GLY A 279 7.75 7.90 16.95
N THR A 280 7.62 8.83 16.00
CA THR A 280 6.51 8.87 15.04
C THR A 280 7.02 8.93 13.60
N SER A 281 6.11 8.68 12.66
CA SER A 281 6.40 8.78 11.22
C SER A 281 5.23 9.41 10.47
N VAL A 282 5.41 9.62 9.17
CA VAL A 282 4.38 10.10 8.24
C VAL A 282 4.29 9.10 7.10
N HIS A 283 3.21 8.33 7.08
CA HIS A 283 2.92 7.37 6.02
C HIS A 283 1.66 7.85 5.31
N PHE A 284 1.72 8.44 4.11
CA PHE A 284 2.91 8.70 3.29
C PHE A 284 2.90 10.10 2.68
N ILE A 285 4.06 10.54 2.19
CA ILE A 285 4.11 11.64 1.21
C ILE A 285 3.42 11.11 -0.06
N PRO A 286 2.36 11.77 -0.57
CA PRO A 286 1.67 11.34 -1.77
C PRO A 286 2.63 11.31 -2.96
N VAL A 287 2.58 10.22 -3.72
CA VAL A 287 3.62 9.92 -4.71
C VAL A 287 3.79 11.03 -5.76
N HIS A 288 2.70 11.71 -6.10
CA HIS A 288 2.68 12.82 -7.07
C HIS A 288 3.44 14.07 -6.61
N LEU A 289 3.77 14.20 -5.32
CA LEU A 289 4.58 15.31 -4.80
C LEU A 289 6.09 15.06 -4.93
N HIS A 290 6.51 13.80 -5.05
CA HIS A 290 7.92 13.46 -5.19
C HIS A 290 8.47 13.98 -6.53
N PRO A 291 9.70 14.55 -6.57
CA PRO A 291 10.25 15.19 -7.76
C PRO A 291 10.17 14.34 -9.02
N TYR A 292 10.53 13.05 -8.92
CA TYR A 292 10.46 12.14 -10.06
C TYR A 292 9.07 12.07 -10.68
N TYR A 293 8.02 11.85 -9.89
CA TYR A 293 6.65 11.71 -10.41
C TYR A 293 6.05 13.06 -10.83
N ARG A 294 6.27 14.10 -10.01
CA ARG A 294 5.83 15.46 -10.31
C ARG A 294 6.39 15.95 -11.65
N ASP A 295 7.71 15.86 -11.82
CA ASP A 295 8.40 16.42 -12.97
C ASP A 295 8.22 15.52 -14.21
N THR A 296 8.15 14.20 -14.03
CA THR A 296 7.93 13.25 -15.14
C THR A 296 6.50 13.30 -15.67
N TYR A 297 5.48 13.39 -14.80
CA TYR A 297 4.08 13.30 -15.23
C TYR A 297 3.34 14.65 -15.21
N GLY A 298 3.97 15.71 -14.71
CA GLY A 298 3.41 17.06 -14.66
C GLY A 298 2.26 17.21 -13.65
N TYR A 299 2.26 16.39 -12.59
CA TYR A 299 1.24 16.46 -11.54
C TYR A 299 1.45 17.67 -10.62
N LYS A 300 0.34 18.17 -10.07
CA LYS A 300 0.29 19.24 -9.09
C LYS A 300 -0.34 18.73 -7.79
N PRO A 301 -0.08 19.37 -6.63
CA PRO A 301 -0.70 18.98 -5.37
C PRO A 301 -2.23 18.92 -5.43
N GLU A 302 -2.84 19.81 -6.22
CA GLU A 302 -4.30 19.95 -6.33
C GLU A 302 -4.94 18.86 -7.21
N ASP A 303 -4.15 18.05 -7.93
CA ASP A 303 -4.66 16.95 -8.75
C ASP A 303 -5.21 15.79 -7.90
N PHE A 304 -4.73 15.65 -6.65
CA PHE A 304 -5.14 14.62 -5.69
C PHE A 304 -5.41 15.25 -4.32
N PRO A 305 -6.49 16.06 -4.21
CA PRO A 305 -6.73 16.91 -3.05
C PRO A 305 -6.92 16.14 -1.74
N VAL A 306 -7.51 14.94 -1.77
CA VAL A 306 -7.69 14.15 -0.55
C VAL A 306 -6.33 13.64 -0.06
N ALA A 307 -5.55 12.98 -0.93
CA ALA A 307 -4.22 12.52 -0.57
C ALA A 307 -3.32 13.66 -0.07
N TYR A 308 -3.37 14.82 -0.74
CA TYR A 308 -2.57 15.99 -0.37
C TYR A 308 -2.98 16.58 0.99
N ARG A 309 -4.28 16.76 1.24
CA ARG A 309 -4.81 17.24 2.52
C ARG A 309 -4.44 16.31 3.66
N GLU A 310 -4.64 15.00 3.46
CA GLU A 310 -4.44 14.01 4.52
C GLU A 310 -2.97 13.87 4.87
N TYR A 311 -2.06 13.92 3.90
CA TYR A 311 -0.62 13.99 4.14
C TYR A 311 -0.20 15.12 5.10
N GLN A 312 -0.85 16.28 5.04
CA GLN A 312 -0.50 17.44 5.87
C GLN A 312 -0.86 17.26 7.34
N ARG A 313 -1.78 16.33 7.65
CA ARG A 313 -2.41 16.20 8.97
C ARG A 313 -2.27 14.84 9.63
N ILE A 314 -1.71 13.85 8.94
CA ILE A 314 -1.49 12.51 9.49
C ILE A 314 -0.20 12.42 10.33
N VAL A 315 -0.26 11.60 11.38
CA VAL A 315 0.85 11.18 12.23
C VAL A 315 0.70 9.67 12.49
N SER A 316 1.72 8.88 12.14
CA SER A 316 1.75 7.45 12.48
C SER A 316 2.35 7.26 13.87
N LEU A 317 1.54 6.74 14.78
CA LEU A 317 1.96 6.40 16.15
C LEU A 317 2.62 5.02 16.18
N PRO A 318 3.49 4.74 17.18
CA PRO A 318 4.01 3.41 17.43
C PRO A 318 2.89 2.37 17.53
N LEU A 319 3.03 1.28 16.78
CA LEU A 319 2.13 0.14 16.88
C LEU A 319 2.89 -1.14 16.52
N TYR A 320 3.29 -1.89 17.54
CA TYR A 320 3.93 -3.19 17.36
C TYR A 320 3.70 -4.11 18.58
N PRO A 321 3.73 -5.45 18.41
CA PRO A 321 3.29 -6.39 19.45
C PRO A 321 4.15 -6.40 20.72
N ARG A 322 5.39 -5.89 20.66
CA ARG A 322 6.30 -5.84 21.81
C ARG A 322 6.04 -4.64 22.74
N MET A 323 5.18 -3.70 22.36
CA MET A 323 4.85 -2.56 23.22
C MET A 323 4.26 -3.04 24.54
N SER A 324 4.89 -2.65 25.65
CA SER A 324 4.36 -2.85 26.98
C SER A 324 3.11 -1.99 27.19
N ASP A 325 2.29 -2.30 28.19
CA ASP A 325 1.14 -1.44 28.50
C ASP A 325 1.56 -0.04 28.98
N GLN A 326 2.76 0.07 29.54
CA GLN A 326 3.37 1.35 29.87
C GLN A 326 3.79 2.11 28.60
N ASP A 327 4.42 1.44 27.62
CA ASP A 327 4.79 2.08 26.35
C ASP A 327 3.55 2.67 25.65
N VAL A 328 2.43 1.95 25.69
CA VAL A 328 1.15 2.42 25.14
C VAL A 328 0.63 3.63 25.92
N GLN A 329 0.73 3.60 27.25
CA GLN A 329 0.32 4.70 28.12
C GLN A 329 1.18 5.95 27.89
N ASP A 330 2.49 5.80 27.76
CA ASP A 330 3.42 6.90 27.49
C ASP A 330 3.07 7.60 26.15
N VAL A 331 2.70 6.83 25.12
CA VAL A 331 2.21 7.40 23.85
C VAL A 331 0.89 8.15 24.05
N VAL A 332 -0.06 7.58 24.80
CA VAL A 332 -1.35 8.22 25.09
C VAL A 332 -1.14 9.54 25.82
N ASP A 333 -0.37 9.53 26.90
CA ASP A 333 -0.13 10.70 27.73
C ASP A 333 0.57 11.79 26.93
N ALA A 334 1.61 11.45 26.16
CA ALA A 334 2.31 12.40 25.30
C ALA A 334 1.37 13.03 24.26
N VAL A 335 0.54 12.25 23.57
CA VAL A 335 -0.43 12.77 22.60
C VAL A 335 -1.42 13.71 23.28
N VAL A 336 -1.99 13.30 24.40
CA VAL A 336 -2.99 14.09 25.16
C VAL A 336 -2.39 15.39 25.69
N GLU A 337 -1.17 15.37 26.23
CA GLU A 337 -0.47 16.55 26.69
C GLU A 337 -0.25 17.57 25.56
N VAL A 338 0.22 17.11 24.41
CA VAL A 338 0.43 17.97 23.24
C VAL A 338 -0.89 18.57 22.78
N VAL A 339 -1.98 17.80 22.77
CA VAL A 339 -3.32 18.33 22.47
C VAL A 339 -3.74 19.40 23.48
N LYS A 340 -3.64 19.13 24.79
CA LYS A 340 -4.00 20.09 25.85
C LYS A 340 -3.20 21.40 25.74
N GLN A 341 -1.91 21.30 25.42
CA GLN A 341 -1.02 22.45 25.33
C GLN A 341 -1.31 23.33 24.10
N TYR A 342 -1.69 22.72 22.98
CA TYR A 342 -1.77 23.40 21.68
C TYR A 342 -3.17 23.54 21.09
N ARG A 343 -4.21 23.02 21.75
CA ARG A 343 -5.61 23.27 21.36
C ARG A 343 -5.96 24.77 21.44
N ARG A 344 -6.92 25.20 20.61
CA ARG A 344 -7.41 26.58 20.58
C ARG A 344 -8.21 26.93 21.82
#